data_AF-A0A3D1FZZ5-F1
#
_entry.id   AF-A0A3D1FZZ5-F1
#
_cell.length_a   1.000
_cell.length_b   1.000
_cell.length_c   1.000
_cell.angle_alpha   90.00
_cell.angle_beta   90.00
_cell.angle_gamma   90.00
#
_symmetry.space_group_name_H-M   'P 1'
#
loop_
_entity.id
_entity.type
_entity.pdbx_description
1 polymer ?
#
loop_
_entity_poly.entity_id
_entity_poly.type
_entity_poly.pdbx_seq_one_letter_code
_entity_poly.pdbx_strand_id
1 'polypeptide(L)'
;MEHKSGFVNIIGNPNVGKSTLMNAMVGERLSIITPKAQTTRHRIFGILNEPEYQIVFSDTPGVIQPAYKMQEHMMKFVSDAFEDADVFLYLV
;
A
#
# COMPACT_ATOMS: atom_id res chain seq x y z
N MET A 1 24.43 8.34 14.23
CA MET A 1 24.06 8.18 12.80
C MET A 1 22.86 9.07 12.54
N GLU A 2 22.71 9.59 11.33
CA GLU A 2 21.54 10.40 10.97
C GLU A 2 20.33 9.48 10.77
N HIS A 3 19.21 9.79 11.42
CA HIS A 3 17.95 9.06 11.28
C HIS A 3 17.50 9.05 9.81
N LYS A 4 17.08 7.89 9.30
CA LYS A 4 16.69 7.74 7.88
C LYS A 4 15.17 7.59 7.73
N SER A 5 14.62 8.02 6.60
CA SER A 5 13.21 7.84 6.30
C SER A 5 12.96 7.59 4.81
N GLY A 6 11.89 6.87 4.49
CA GLY A 6 11.47 6.65 3.12
C GLY A 6 10.08 6.03 2.97
N PHE A 7 9.55 6.08 1.75
CA PHE A 7 8.27 5.54 1.34
C PHE A 7 8.43 4.16 0.70
N VAL A 8 7.67 3.19 1.20
CA VAL A 8 7.64 1.81 0.69
C VAL A 8 6.22 1.48 0.25
N ASN A 9 5.98 1.49 -1.05
CA ASN A 9 4.64 1.30 -1.61
C ASN A 9 4.42 -0.17 -2.01
N ILE A 10 3.38 -0.78 -1.46
CA ILE A 10 3.02 -2.18 -1.71
C ILE A 10 2.04 -2.23 -2.88
N ILE A 11 2.43 -2.90 -3.96
CA ILE A 11 1.68 -2.99 -5.20
C ILE A 11 1.49 -4.46 -5.61
N GLY A 12 0.45 -4.73 -6.40
CA GLY A 12 0.12 -6.09 -6.84
C GLY A 12 -1.35 -6.26 -7.15
N ASN A 13 -1.70 -7.41 -7.73
CA ASN A 13 -3.07 -7.73 -8.13
C ASN A 13 -4.03 -7.75 -6.93
N PRO A 14 -5.36 -7.69 -7.14
CA PRO A 14 -6.32 -7.88 -6.06
C PRO A 14 -6.08 -9.19 -5.30
N ASN A 15 -6.33 -9.18 -3.98
CA ASN A 15 -6.28 -10.36 -3.11
C ASN A 15 -4.93 -11.08 -2.93
N VAL A 16 -3.80 -10.55 -3.42
CA VAL A 16 -2.45 -11.10 -3.19
C VAL A 16 -1.92 -10.93 -1.74
N GLY A 17 -2.73 -10.36 -0.83
CA GLY A 17 -2.36 -10.21 0.58
C GLY A 17 -1.69 -8.90 0.98
N LYS A 18 -1.68 -7.86 0.13
CA LYS A 18 -1.03 -6.55 0.39
C LYS A 18 -1.36 -5.95 1.77
N SER A 19 -2.66 -5.82 2.07
CA SER A 19 -3.15 -5.30 3.36
C SER A 19 -2.76 -6.17 4.55
N THR A 20 -2.61 -7.49 4.34
CA THR A 20 -2.15 -8.41 5.38
C THR A 20 -0.68 -8.19 5.67
N LEU A 21 0.14 -8.05 4.62
CA LEU A 21 1.55 -7.74 4.75
C LEU A 21 1.76 -6.38 5.44
N MET A 22 1.04 -5.33 5.02
CA MET A 22 1.14 -4.00 5.64
C MET A 22 0.84 -4.05 7.14
N ASN A 23 -0.30 -4.65 7.53
CA ASN A 23 -0.67 -4.77 8.94
C ASN A 23 0.37 -5.55 9.75
N ALA A 24 0.96 -6.61 9.16
CA ALA A 24 2.01 -7.38 9.82
C ALA A 24 3.30 -6.56 10.00
N MET A 25 3.69 -5.74 9.01
CA MET A 25 4.90 -4.90 9.10
C MET A 25 4.75 -3.74 10.09
N VAL A 26 3.55 -3.15 10.17
CA VAL A 26 3.27 -2.04 11.10
C VAL A 26 2.97 -2.55 12.51
N GLY A 27 2.55 -3.82 12.66
CA GLY A 27 2.20 -4.41 13.95
C GLY A 27 0.76 -4.09 14.42
N GLU A 28 -0.04 -3.41 13.59
CA GLU A 28 -1.41 -3.04 13.89
C GLU A 28 -2.36 -3.34 12.72
N ARG A 29 -3.64 -3.57 13.04
CA ARG A 29 -4.68 -3.86 12.04
C ARG A 29 -5.28 -2.56 11.47
N LEU A 30 -4.51 -1.85 10.66
CA LEU A 30 -4.90 -0.58 10.03
C LEU A 30 -5.75 -0.80 8.77
N SER A 31 -5.28 -1.64 7.84
CA SER A 31 -6.00 -1.96 6.60
C SER A 31 -7.06 -3.03 6.81
N ILE A 32 -8.16 -2.89 6.07
CA ILE A 32 -9.24 -3.87 6.04
C ILE A 32 -8.78 -5.10 5.27
N ILE A 33 -8.97 -6.30 5.84
CA ILE A 33 -8.64 -7.58 5.22
C ILE A 33 -9.92 -8.41 5.07
N THR A 34 -10.22 -8.84 3.85
CA THR A 34 -11.34 -9.74 3.52
C THR A 34 -11.06 -10.45 2.19
N PRO A 35 -11.61 -11.65 1.96
CA PRO A 35 -11.50 -12.34 0.66
C PRO A 35 -12.22 -11.60 -0.48
N LYS A 36 -13.08 -10.61 -0.18
CA LYS A 36 -13.74 -9.81 -1.22
C LYS A 36 -12.71 -8.99 -1.99
N ALA A 37 -12.74 -9.07 -3.32
CA ALA A 37 -11.93 -8.22 -4.18
C ALA A 37 -12.29 -6.73 -4.00
N GLN A 38 -11.34 -5.84 -4.31
CA GLN A 38 -11.51 -4.38 -4.26
C GLN A 38 -11.86 -3.84 -2.87
N THR A 39 -11.25 -4.44 -1.84
CA THR A 39 -11.36 -4.00 -0.44
C THR A 39 -10.64 -2.68 -0.21
N THR A 40 -9.39 -2.57 -0.65
CA THR A 40 -8.63 -1.31 -0.64
C THR A 40 -9.01 -0.49 -1.87
N ARG A 41 -9.67 0.65 -1.65
CA ARG A 41 -10.16 1.56 -2.72
C ARG A 41 -9.46 2.92 -2.73
N HIS A 42 -8.70 3.22 -1.69
CA HIS A 42 -7.84 4.39 -1.54
C HIS A 42 -6.54 3.95 -0.86
N ARG A 43 -5.50 4.76 -0.96
CA ARG A 43 -4.24 4.51 -0.25
C ARG A 43 -4.45 4.59 1.25
N ILE A 44 -3.90 3.60 1.96
CA ILE A 44 -3.81 3.61 3.43
C ILE A 44 -2.32 3.67 3.77
N PHE A 45 -1.96 4.59 4.65
CA PHE A 45 -0.59 4.71 5.14
C PHE A 45 -0.42 4.02 6.48
N GLY A 46 0.65 3.24 6.59
CA GLY A 46 1.09 2.62 7.84
C GLY A 46 2.52 3.06 8.14
N ILE A 47 2.76 3.62 9.32
CA ILE A 47 4.07 4.19 9.66
C ILE A 47 4.73 3.29 10.70
N LEU A 48 5.89 2.74 10.34
CA LEU A 48 6.78 2.05 11.27
C LEU A 48 7.88 3.03 11.69
N ASN A 49 7.95 3.34 12.97
CA ASN A 49 8.95 4.25 13.54
C ASN A 49 9.87 3.48 14.50
N GLU A 50 11.16 3.54 14.23
CA GLU A 50 12.21 2.97 15.06
C GLU A 50 13.25 4.05 15.41
N PRO A 51 14.10 3.87 16.43
CA PRO A 51 15.05 4.91 16.84
C PRO A 51 16.02 5.38 15.75
N GLU A 52 16.32 4.53 14.77
CA GLU A 52 17.29 4.80 13.70
C GLU A 52 16.65 5.09 12.34
N TYR A 53 15.37 4.74 12.16
CA TYR A 53 14.68 4.89 10.88
C TYR A 53 13.15 4.99 11.00
N GLN A 54 12.54 5.54 9.95
CA GLN A 54 11.10 5.53 9.73
C GLN A 54 10.77 4.98 8.35
N ILE A 55 9.76 4.10 8.28
CA ILE A 55 9.23 3.61 7.01
C ILE A 55 7.76 4.01 6.92
N VAL A 56 7.40 4.70 5.84
CA VAL A 56 6.01 4.98 5.50
C VAL A 56 5.56 3.95 4.47
N PHE A 57 4.85 2.93 4.93
CA PHE A 57 4.20 1.96 4.04
C PHE A 57 2.94 2.55 3.42
N SER A 58 2.67 2.21 2.16
CA SER A 58 1.37 2.47 1.55
C SER A 58 0.74 1.18 1.00
N ASP A 59 -0.45 0.83 1.49
CA ASP A 59 -1.31 -0.19 0.90
C ASP A 59 -2.16 0.44 -0.20
N THR A 60 -2.03 -0.09 -1.42
CA THR A 60 -2.66 0.45 -2.62
C THR A 60 -3.83 -0.42 -3.07
N PRO A 61 -4.81 0.14 -3.82
CA PRO A 61 -5.77 -0.66 -4.54
C PRO A 61 -5.08 -1.72 -5.42
N GLY A 62 -5.71 -2.90 -5.57
CA GLY A 62 -5.19 -3.91 -6.47
C GLY A 62 -5.16 -3.40 -7.92
N VAL A 63 -4.03 -3.57 -8.60
CA VAL A 63 -3.85 -3.11 -9.98
C VAL A 63 -4.79 -3.89 -10.91
N ILE A 64 -5.63 -3.18 -11.66
CA ILE A 64 -6.65 -3.74 -12.55
C ILE A 64 -6.85 -2.85 -13.76
N GLN A 65 -7.40 -3.41 -14.84
CA GLN A 65 -7.97 -2.61 -15.91
C GLN A 65 -9.32 -2.02 -15.46
N PRO A 66 -9.50 -0.69 -15.43
CA PRO A 66 -10.77 -0.08 -15.02
C PRO A 66 -11.90 -0.36 -15.99
N ALA A 67 -13.08 -0.69 -15.46
CA ALA A 67 -14.33 -0.86 -16.19
C ALA A 67 -15.37 0.25 -15.89
N TYR A 68 -15.18 1.03 -14.82
CA TYR A 68 -16.07 2.11 -14.40
C TYR A 68 -15.37 3.14 -13.53
N LYS A 69 -15.99 4.32 -13.35
CA LYS A 69 -15.40 5.52 -12.72
C LYS A 69 -14.74 5.29 -11.35
N MET A 70 -15.31 4.43 -10.51
CA MET A 70 -14.68 4.13 -9.21
C MET A 70 -13.33 3.42 -9.38
N GLN A 71 -13.22 2.50 -10.34
CA GLN A 71 -11.94 1.83 -10.62
C GLN A 71 -10.93 2.77 -11.28
N GLU A 72 -11.38 3.69 -12.13
CA GLU A 72 -10.51 4.75 -12.68
C GLU A 72 -9.93 5.60 -11.54
N HIS A 73 -10.77 5.97 -10.57
CA HIS A 73 -10.31 6.71 -9.38
C HIS A 73 -9.36 5.87 -8.52
N MET A 74 -9.59 4.56 -8.40
CA MET A 74 -8.68 3.66 -7.70
C MET A 74 -7.31 3.61 -8.38
N MET A 75 -7.26 3.61 -9.72
CA MET A 75 -5.99 3.59 -10.46
C MET A 75 -5.22 4.90 -10.34
N LYS A 76 -5.87 6.03 -10.07
CA LYS A 76 -5.16 7.27 -9.71
C LYS A 76 -4.31 7.08 -8.46
N PHE A 77 -4.87 6.46 -7.42
CA PHE A 77 -4.10 6.17 -6.20
C PHE A 77 -2.94 5.21 -6.44
N VAL A 78 -3.09 4.25 -7.37
CA VAL A 78 -1.97 3.39 -7.76
C VAL A 78 -0.90 4.25 -8.43
N SER A 79 -1.25 5.08 -9.41
CA SER A 79 -0.32 6.00 -10.09
C SER A 79 0.38 6.96 -9.12
N ASP A 80 -0.35 7.56 -8.17
CA ASP A 80 0.23 8.44 -7.15
C ASP A 80 1.26 7.70 -6.29
N ALA A 81 1.01 6.42 -5.99
CA ALA A 81 1.96 5.57 -5.28
C ALA A 81 3.18 5.18 -6.15
N PHE A 82 3.11 5.34 -7.47
CA PHE A 82 4.30 5.20 -8.32
C PHE A 82 5.18 6.45 -8.32
N GLU A 83 4.62 7.63 -8.04
CA GLU A 83 5.35 8.90 -8.08
C GLU A 83 6.16 9.16 -6.80
N ASP A 84 5.66 8.75 -5.64
CA ASP A 84 6.26 9.08 -4.34
C ASP A 84 7.05 7.93 -3.67
N ALA A 85 7.17 6.78 -4.33
CA ALA A 85 7.89 5.64 -3.76
C ALA A 85 9.41 5.80 -3.84
N ASP A 86 10.09 5.59 -2.71
CA ASP A 86 11.53 5.30 -2.71
C ASP A 86 11.78 3.81 -3.06
N VAL A 87 10.88 2.93 -2.63
CA VAL A 87 10.94 1.48 -2.87
C VAL A 87 9.55 0.91 -3.19
N PHE A 88 9.49 0.02 -4.17
CA PHE A 88 8.30 -0.78 -4.46
C PHE A 88 8.41 -2.20 -3.90
N LEU A 89 7.35 -2.65 -3.24
CA LEU A 89 7.14 -4.05 -2.90
C LEU A 89 6.07 -4.64 -3.80
N TYR A 90 6.49 -5.41 -4.81
CA TYR A 90 5.57 -6.11 -5.70
C TYR A 90 5.21 -7.48 -5.13
N LEU A 91 3.93 -7.67 -4.83
CA LEU A 91 3.41 -8.90 -4.23
C LEU A 91 2.59 -9.68 -5.27
N VAL A 92 2.88 -10.98 -5.38
CA VAL A 92 2.33 -11.92 -6.37
C VAL A 92 1.42 -12.96 -5.75
#